data_AF-A0A1T1JEJ1-F1
#
_entry.id   AF-A0A1T1JEJ1-F1
#
_cell.length_a   1.000
_cell.length_b   1.000
_cell.length_c   1.000
_cell.angle_alpha   90.00
_cell.angle_beta   90.00
_cell.angle_gamma   90.00
#
_symmetry.space_group_name_H-M   'P 1'
#
loop_
_entity.id
_entity.type
_entity.pdbx_description
1 polymer ?
#
loop_
_entity_poly.entity_id
_entity_poly.type
_entity_poly.pdbx_seq_one_letter_code
_entity_poly.pdbx_strand_id
1 'polypeptide(L)'
;MVIDRLLQNKILQIASNHYPQDASDEITKLFDTYDANKVIANLEYLAQHRLIESEPYTESVDGIFSLNIIRINHRGLDFLADDGGLSAILNIVTVKFEAETLKAILENKINQSNLNPEDKQSMIDSLRELPAEAIKHLTTKLLDEGLENIPNAILLIGTYLGLS
;
A
#
# COMPACT_ATOMS: atom_id res chain seq x y z
N MET A 1 -24.95 -0.73 -11.91
CA MET A 1 -23.78 -1.56 -11.59
C MET A 1 -24.09 -2.34 -10.33
N VAL A 2 -23.78 -3.64 -10.28
CA VAL A 2 -24.09 -4.51 -9.13
C VAL A 2 -23.17 -4.18 -7.94
N ILE A 3 -21.89 -3.91 -8.22
CA ILE A 3 -20.94 -3.43 -7.23
C ILE A 3 -21.18 -1.93 -6.97
N ASP A 4 -21.22 -1.52 -5.71
CA ASP A 4 -21.56 -0.17 -5.27
C ASP A 4 -20.71 0.25 -4.06
N ARG A 5 -19.85 1.26 -4.27
CA ARG A 5 -18.89 1.72 -3.26
C ARG A 5 -19.57 2.34 -2.02
N LEU A 6 -20.71 3.00 -2.19
CA LEU A 6 -21.46 3.58 -1.07
C LEU A 6 -22.08 2.48 -0.21
N LEU A 7 -22.63 1.44 -0.86
CA LEU A 7 -23.16 0.28 -0.15
C LEU A 7 -22.06 -0.50 0.58
N GLN A 8 -20.90 -0.69 -0.05
CA GLN A 8 -19.75 -1.34 0.58
C GLN A 8 -19.27 -0.60 1.83
N ASN A 9 -19.10 0.72 1.73
CA ASN A 9 -18.73 1.53 2.88
C ASN A 9 -19.80 1.42 3.99
N LYS A 10 -21.08 1.48 3.63
CA LYS A 10 -22.19 1.31 4.59
C LYS A 10 -22.14 -0.06 5.30
N ILE A 11 -21.92 -1.16 4.56
CA ILE A 11 -21.78 -2.50 5.13
C ILE A 11 -20.59 -2.56 6.10
N LEU A 12 -19.44 -2.01 5.70
CA LEU A 12 -18.24 -1.99 6.55
C LEU A 12 -18.45 -1.16 7.81
N GLN A 13 -19.14 -0.01 7.71
CA GLN A 13 -19.48 0.83 8.86
C GLN A 13 -20.43 0.09 9.83
N ILE A 14 -21.46 -0.59 9.31
CA ILE A 14 -22.36 -1.42 10.12
C ILE A 14 -21.56 -2.52 10.84
N ALA A 15 -20.73 -3.26 10.12
CA ALA A 15 -19.92 -4.34 10.68
C ALA A 15 -18.88 -3.83 11.69
N SER A 16 -18.30 -2.65 11.47
CA SER A 16 -17.37 -1.98 12.39
C SER A 16 -18.05 -1.59 13.70
N ASN A 17 -19.27 -1.04 13.65
CA ASN A 17 -20.03 -0.67 14.84
C ASN A 17 -20.42 -1.87 15.72
N HIS A 18 -20.46 -3.08 15.14
CA HIS A 18 -20.77 -4.31 15.87
C HIS A 18 -19.52 -5.07 16.31
N TYR A 19 -18.33 -4.73 15.81
CA TYR A 19 -17.10 -5.46 16.10
C TYR A 19 -16.83 -5.55 17.62
N PRO A 20 -16.48 -6.74 18.16
CA PRO A 20 -16.15 -8.00 17.46
C PRO A 20 -17.35 -8.94 17.25
N GLN A 21 -18.58 -8.49 17.46
CA GLN A 21 -19.79 -9.30 17.30
C GLN A 21 -20.22 -9.42 15.83
N ASP A 22 -21.18 -10.31 15.59
CA ASP A 22 -21.85 -10.47 14.30
C ASP A 22 -22.75 -9.27 13.99
N ALA A 23 -22.77 -8.85 12.72
CA ALA A 23 -23.57 -7.75 12.19
C ALA A 23 -24.68 -8.22 11.23
N SER A 24 -24.86 -9.53 11.05
CA SER A 24 -25.84 -10.13 10.12
C SER A 24 -27.27 -9.60 10.32
N ASP A 25 -27.71 -9.43 11.56
CA ASP A 25 -29.03 -8.87 11.91
C ASP A 25 -29.25 -7.45 11.36
N GLU A 26 -28.26 -6.57 11.52
CA GLU A 26 -28.35 -5.19 11.04
C GLU A 26 -28.23 -5.13 9.50
N ILE A 27 -27.40 -6.00 8.91
CA ILE A 27 -27.23 -6.10 7.46
C ILE A 27 -28.49 -6.63 6.78
N THR A 28 -29.27 -7.50 7.44
CA THR A 28 -30.55 -8.00 6.93
C THR A 28 -31.53 -6.85 6.61
N LYS A 29 -31.47 -5.73 7.34
CA LYS A 29 -32.30 -4.55 7.06
C LYS A 29 -31.96 -3.85 5.74
N LEU A 30 -30.78 -4.11 5.17
CA LEU A 30 -30.43 -3.55 3.86
C LEU A 30 -31.27 -4.14 2.72
N PHE A 31 -31.82 -5.34 2.89
CA PHE A 31 -32.69 -5.98 1.89
C PHE A 31 -34.05 -5.27 1.75
N ASP A 32 -34.46 -4.45 2.72
CA ASP A 32 -35.66 -3.60 2.61
C ASP A 32 -35.46 -2.43 1.64
N THR A 33 -34.21 -2.04 1.39
CA THR A 33 -33.85 -0.86 0.58
C THR A 33 -33.16 -1.22 -0.73
N TYR A 34 -32.41 -2.32 -0.74
CA TYR A 34 -31.58 -2.75 -1.88
C TYR A 34 -32.02 -4.12 -2.38
N ASP A 35 -31.86 -4.32 -3.69
CA ASP A 35 -32.03 -5.64 -4.32
C ASP A 35 -31.11 -6.70 -3.67
N ALA A 36 -31.65 -7.91 -3.46
CA ALA A 36 -30.94 -8.99 -2.77
C ALA A 36 -29.62 -9.35 -3.46
N ASN A 37 -29.61 -9.48 -4.79
CA ASN A 37 -28.38 -9.79 -5.54
C ASN A 37 -27.36 -8.66 -5.41
N LYS A 38 -27.82 -7.41 -5.29
CA LYS A 38 -26.94 -6.27 -5.04
C LYS A 38 -26.28 -6.36 -3.67
N VAL A 39 -27.02 -6.67 -2.60
CA VAL A 39 -26.44 -6.83 -1.25
C VAL A 39 -25.44 -7.97 -1.24
N ILE A 40 -25.84 -9.14 -1.75
CA ILE A 40 -25.02 -10.35 -1.79
C ILE A 40 -23.73 -10.15 -2.58
N ALA A 41 -23.80 -9.55 -3.77
CA ALA A 41 -22.61 -9.28 -4.57
C ALA A 41 -21.62 -8.31 -3.89
N ASN A 42 -22.11 -7.35 -3.10
CA ASN A 42 -21.23 -6.44 -2.37
C ASN A 42 -20.63 -7.11 -1.12
N LEU A 43 -21.36 -7.97 -0.41
CA LEU A 43 -20.83 -8.80 0.66
C LEU A 43 -19.74 -9.75 0.14
N GLU A 44 -20.01 -10.45 -0.96
CA GLU A 44 -19.07 -11.34 -1.62
C GLU A 44 -17.79 -10.59 -2.03
N TYR A 45 -17.94 -9.41 -2.64
CA TYR A 45 -16.80 -8.58 -3.02
C TYR A 45 -15.94 -8.18 -1.81
N LEU A 46 -16.56 -7.78 -0.69
CA LEU A 46 -15.85 -7.42 0.54
C LEU A 46 -15.12 -8.63 1.16
N ALA A 47 -15.72 -9.82 1.10
CA ALA A 47 -15.12 -11.06 1.56
C ALA A 47 -13.92 -11.48 0.67
N GLN A 48 -14.01 -11.33 -0.64
CA GLN A 48 -12.93 -11.60 -1.59
C GLN A 48 -11.71 -10.68 -1.37
N HIS A 49 -11.94 -9.43 -0.98
CA HIS A 49 -10.89 -8.50 -0.54
C HIS A 49 -10.46 -8.71 0.91
N ARG A 50 -11.04 -9.70 1.59
CA ARG A 50 -10.76 -10.05 2.98
C ARG A 50 -10.93 -8.87 3.92
N LEU A 51 -11.93 -8.01 3.69
CA LEU A 51 -12.29 -6.92 4.60
C LEU A 51 -13.30 -7.37 5.67
N ILE A 52 -14.08 -8.40 5.35
CA ILE A 52 -14.94 -9.14 6.28
C ILE A 52 -14.54 -10.62 6.32
N GLU A 53 -15.10 -11.40 7.23
CA GLU A 53 -14.95 -12.86 7.26
C GLU A 53 -15.47 -13.52 5.96
N SER A 54 -14.92 -14.69 5.63
CA SER A 54 -15.28 -15.43 4.42
C SER A 54 -16.67 -16.05 4.51
N GLU A 55 -17.23 -16.42 3.36
CA GLU A 55 -18.54 -17.10 3.25
C GLU A 55 -19.66 -16.29 3.92
N PRO A 56 -19.90 -15.02 3.50
CA PRO A 56 -20.88 -14.17 4.16
C PRO A 56 -22.34 -14.61 3.96
N TYR A 57 -22.60 -15.57 3.07
CA TYR A 57 -23.93 -16.11 2.82
C TYR A 57 -23.85 -17.56 2.34
N THR A 58 -24.99 -18.23 2.40
CA THR A 58 -25.25 -19.52 1.75
C THR A 58 -26.43 -19.36 0.81
N GLU A 59 -26.40 -20.03 -0.35
CA GLU A 59 -27.50 -20.08 -1.30
C GLU A 59 -28.13 -21.48 -1.28
N SER A 60 -29.45 -21.54 -1.11
CA SER A 60 -30.21 -22.79 -1.18
C SER A 60 -30.45 -23.24 -2.63
N VAL A 61 -30.90 -24.48 -2.81
CA VAL A 61 -31.15 -25.06 -4.15
C VAL A 61 -32.23 -24.30 -4.93
N ASP A 62 -33.16 -23.67 -4.24
CA ASP A 62 -34.21 -22.82 -4.79
C ASP A 62 -33.80 -21.35 -4.96
N GLY A 63 -32.52 -21.02 -4.77
CA GLY A 63 -31.95 -19.68 -5.02
C GLY A 63 -32.20 -18.66 -3.91
N ILE A 64 -32.51 -19.11 -2.69
CA ILE A 64 -32.73 -18.24 -1.54
C ILE A 64 -31.39 -18.04 -0.81
N PHE A 65 -31.02 -16.77 -0.61
CA PHE A 65 -29.83 -16.42 0.16
C PHE A 65 -30.13 -16.35 1.66
N SER A 66 -29.25 -16.93 2.46
CA SER A 66 -29.22 -16.79 3.91
C SER A 66 -27.88 -16.19 4.33
N LEU A 67 -27.90 -15.13 5.14
CA LEU A 67 -26.67 -14.56 5.67
C LEU A 67 -26.06 -15.50 6.70
N ASN A 68 -24.73 -15.63 6.62
CA ASN A 68 -23.93 -16.25 7.67
C ASN A 68 -23.44 -15.15 8.64
N ILE A 69 -22.45 -15.47 9.48
CA ILE A 69 -21.80 -14.47 10.33
C ILE A 69 -21.15 -13.41 9.45
N ILE A 70 -21.53 -12.15 9.66
CA ILE A 70 -20.88 -11.00 9.04
C ILE A 70 -20.07 -10.25 10.10
N ARG A 71 -18.76 -10.46 10.08
CA ARG A 71 -17.84 -9.77 10.97
C ARG A 71 -16.75 -9.07 10.15
N ILE A 72 -16.50 -7.80 10.45
CA ILE A 72 -15.34 -7.08 9.90
C ILE A 72 -14.05 -7.61 10.54
N ASN A 73 -12.98 -7.73 9.75
CA ASN A 73 -11.70 -8.18 10.26
C ASN A 73 -10.68 -7.02 10.33
N HIS A 74 -9.45 -7.30 10.81
CA HIS A 74 -8.42 -6.27 10.95
C HIS A 74 -8.14 -5.49 9.65
N ARG A 75 -8.21 -6.12 8.47
CA ARG A 75 -8.03 -5.42 7.19
C ARG A 75 -9.19 -4.48 6.88
N GLY A 76 -10.42 -4.90 7.20
CA GLY A 76 -11.60 -4.04 7.05
C GLY A 76 -11.55 -2.84 8.01
N LEU A 77 -11.12 -3.05 9.24
CA LEU A 77 -10.93 -1.97 10.22
C LEU A 77 -9.83 -1.00 9.78
N ASP A 78 -8.67 -1.51 9.36
CA ASP A 78 -7.57 -0.69 8.84
C ASP A 78 -7.97 0.05 7.55
N PHE A 79 -8.80 -0.56 6.69
CA PHE A 79 -9.34 0.09 5.50
C PHE A 79 -10.26 1.28 5.81
N LEU A 80 -10.96 1.24 6.95
CA LEU A 80 -11.80 2.36 7.40
C LEU A 80 -11.00 3.46 8.11
N ALA A 81 -9.74 3.21 8.48
CA ALA A 81 -8.92 4.17 9.20
C ALA A 81 -8.30 5.20 8.26
N ASP A 82 -8.39 6.49 8.63
CA ASP A 82 -7.86 7.61 7.83
C ASP A 82 -6.33 7.61 7.72
N ASP A 83 -5.64 6.84 8.58
CA ASP A 83 -4.19 6.70 8.63
C ASP A 83 -3.67 5.38 8.04
N GLY A 84 -4.55 4.56 7.45
CA GLY A 84 -4.21 3.22 6.95
C GLY A 84 -4.11 2.14 8.03
N GLY A 85 -4.45 2.48 9.27
CA GLY A 85 -4.59 1.56 10.39
C GLY A 85 -3.30 0.88 10.83
N LEU A 86 -3.45 -0.20 11.59
CA LEU A 86 -2.31 -0.90 12.18
C LEU A 86 -1.43 -1.57 11.11
N SER A 87 -2.00 -1.91 9.96
CA SER A 87 -1.27 -2.40 8.78
C SER A 87 -0.20 -1.42 8.29
N ALA A 88 -0.39 -0.10 8.41
CA ALA A 88 0.62 0.90 8.06
C ALA A 88 1.87 0.80 8.95
N ILE A 89 1.68 0.40 10.22
CA ILE A 89 2.76 0.23 11.20
C ILE A 89 3.39 -1.16 11.08
N LEU A 90 2.58 -2.20 10.90
CA LEU A 90 3.07 -3.59 10.89
C LEU A 90 3.74 -4.00 9.56
N ASN A 91 3.33 -3.41 8.44
CA ASN A 91 3.87 -3.73 7.12
C ASN A 91 4.92 -2.73 6.64
N ILE A 92 5.72 -2.16 7.55
CA ILE A 92 6.85 -1.31 7.16
C ILE A 92 7.78 -2.11 6.24
N VAL A 93 7.82 -1.71 4.97
CA VAL A 93 8.77 -2.25 3.99
C VAL A 93 10.12 -1.61 4.27
N THR A 94 11.01 -2.36 4.92
CA THR A 94 12.40 -1.92 5.07
C THR A 94 13.10 -2.07 3.72
N VAL A 95 13.28 -0.97 3.00
CA VAL A 95 14.12 -0.94 1.79
C VAL A 95 15.59 -0.98 2.23
N LYS A 96 16.28 -2.08 1.94
CA LYS A 96 17.70 -2.24 2.21
C LYS A 96 18.50 -1.91 0.95
N PHE A 97 19.40 -0.93 1.05
CA PHE A 97 20.38 -0.66 0.03
C PHE A 97 21.63 -1.52 0.26
N GLU A 98 22.01 -2.32 -0.72
CA GLU A 98 23.27 -3.04 -0.69
C GLU A 98 24.42 -2.09 -1.06
N ALA A 99 25.47 -2.06 -0.23
CA ALA A 99 26.60 -1.16 -0.42
C ALA A 99 27.29 -1.35 -1.79
N GLU A 100 27.40 -2.59 -2.27
CA GLU A 100 27.99 -2.87 -3.58
C GLU A 100 27.12 -2.37 -4.74
N THR A 101 25.79 -2.40 -4.59
CA THR A 101 24.88 -1.79 -5.56
C THR A 101 25.06 -0.26 -5.59
N LEU A 102 25.20 0.38 -4.43
CA LEU A 102 25.48 1.82 -4.36
C LEU A 102 26.83 2.19 -4.97
N LYS A 103 27.89 1.41 -4.71
CA LYS A 103 29.20 1.58 -5.36
C LYS A 103 29.07 1.48 -6.87
N ALA A 104 28.39 0.47 -7.40
CA ALA A 104 28.22 0.30 -8.84
C ALA A 104 27.51 1.49 -9.51
N ILE A 105 26.49 2.07 -8.85
CA ILE A 105 25.81 3.28 -9.35
C ILE A 105 26.78 4.46 -9.40
N LEU A 106 27.55 4.68 -8.33
CA LEU A 106 28.52 5.78 -8.23
C LEU A 106 29.68 5.60 -9.23
N GLU A 107 30.24 4.39 -9.37
CA GLU A 107 31.27 4.06 -10.38
C GLU A 107 30.77 4.35 -11.80
N ASN A 108 29.53 3.95 -12.12
CA ASN A 108 28.94 4.24 -13.43
C ASN A 108 28.86 5.76 -13.67
N LYS A 109 28.46 6.53 -12.66
CA LYS A 109 28.40 7.99 -12.77
C LYS A 109 29.79 8.62 -12.96
N ILE A 110 30.82 8.14 -12.26
CA ILE A 110 32.21 8.59 -12.43
C ILE A 110 32.70 8.28 -13.85
N ASN A 111 32.44 7.08 -14.35
CA ASN A 111 32.83 6.67 -15.70
C ASN A 111 32.21 7.55 -16.79
N GLN A 112 30.96 7.99 -16.60
CA GLN A 112 30.25 8.90 -17.50
C GLN A 112 30.69 10.37 -17.40
N SER A 113 31.52 10.74 -16.43
CA SER A 113 31.99 12.12 -16.27
C SER A 113 32.99 12.54 -17.35
N ASN A 114 33.22 13.85 -17.48
CA ASN A 114 34.23 14.42 -18.38
C ASN A 114 35.63 14.51 -17.75
N LEU A 115 35.87 13.81 -16.63
CA LEU A 115 37.19 13.74 -16.00
C LEU A 115 38.19 13.02 -16.93
N ASN A 116 39.47 13.33 -16.75
CA ASN A 116 40.52 12.60 -17.46
C ASN A 116 40.61 11.14 -16.94
N PRO A 117 41.25 10.21 -17.68
CA PRO A 117 41.30 8.80 -17.28
C PRO A 117 41.97 8.54 -15.93
N GLU A 118 42.97 9.35 -15.56
CA GLU A 118 43.74 9.19 -14.32
C GLU A 118 42.89 9.57 -13.09
N ASP A 119 42.18 10.70 -13.16
CA ASP A 119 41.27 11.16 -12.11
C ASP A 119 40.08 10.20 -11.94
N LYS A 120 39.53 9.66 -13.04
CA LYS A 120 38.47 8.64 -12.97
C LYS A 120 38.93 7.41 -12.21
N GLN A 121 40.12 6.91 -12.55
CA GLN A 121 40.67 5.71 -11.94
C GLN A 121 40.92 5.94 -10.44
N SER A 122 41.53 7.06 -10.08
CA SER A 122 41.78 7.43 -8.68
C SER A 122 40.49 7.52 -7.84
N MET A 123 39.42 8.10 -8.41
CA MET A 123 38.13 8.19 -7.74
C MET A 123 37.45 6.83 -7.57
N ILE A 124 37.51 5.96 -8.58
CA ILE A 124 36.95 4.61 -8.52
C ILE A 124 37.68 3.76 -7.47
N ASP A 125 39.02 3.82 -7.45
CA ASP A 125 39.81 3.06 -6.47
C ASP A 125 39.50 3.52 -5.04
N SER A 126 39.44 4.83 -4.82
CA SER A 126 39.04 5.41 -3.53
C SER A 126 37.63 4.96 -3.10
N LEU A 127 36.68 4.94 -4.04
CA LEU A 127 35.30 4.50 -3.79
C LEU A 127 35.22 3.02 -3.40
N ARG A 128 36.03 2.15 -4.02
CA ARG A 128 36.05 0.71 -3.75
C ARG A 128 36.57 0.38 -2.36
N GLU A 129 37.54 1.15 -1.87
CA GLU A 129 38.13 1.00 -0.54
C GLU A 129 37.21 1.47 0.60
N LEU A 130 36.16 2.24 0.30
CA LEU A 130 35.25 2.74 1.33
C LEU A 130 34.43 1.62 2.00
N PRO A 131 34.29 1.65 3.35
CA PRO A 131 33.40 0.75 4.06
C PRO A 131 31.94 1.07 3.78
N ALA A 132 31.06 0.09 3.99
CA ALA A 132 29.63 0.22 3.71
C ALA A 132 28.97 1.45 4.38
N GLU A 133 29.36 1.78 5.62
CA GLU A 133 28.80 2.95 6.31
C GLU A 133 29.22 4.28 5.67
N ALA A 134 30.45 4.37 5.15
CA ALA A 134 30.91 5.55 4.44
C ALA A 134 30.20 5.69 3.08
N ILE A 135 29.96 4.58 2.36
CA ILE A 135 29.18 4.57 1.12
C ILE A 135 27.75 5.06 1.37
N LYS A 136 27.12 4.56 2.44
CA LYS A 136 25.78 4.99 2.85
C LYS A 136 25.76 6.50 3.12
N HIS A 137 26.67 7.00 3.95
CA HIS A 137 26.74 8.43 4.27
C HIS A 137 27.01 9.30 3.03
N LEU A 138 27.95 8.89 2.16
CA LEU A 138 28.24 9.58 0.91
C LEU A 138 26.98 9.63 0.01
N THR A 139 26.30 8.51 -0.16
CA THR A 139 25.09 8.41 -0.98
C THR A 139 23.97 9.29 -0.44
N THR A 140 23.75 9.30 0.88
CA THR A 140 22.76 10.19 1.51
C THR A 140 23.07 11.65 1.24
N LYS A 141 24.33 12.07 1.45
CA LYS A 141 24.73 13.45 1.18
C LYS A 141 24.56 13.84 -0.30
N LEU A 142 24.92 12.94 -1.22
CA LEU A 142 24.73 13.18 -2.66
C LEU A 142 23.25 13.28 -3.04
N LEU A 143 22.37 12.52 -2.37
CA LEU A 143 20.93 12.60 -2.56
C LEU A 143 20.40 13.97 -2.09
N ASP A 144 20.81 14.41 -0.90
CA ASP A 144 20.39 15.71 -0.33
C ASP A 144 20.81 16.86 -1.25
N GLU A 145 22.10 16.92 -1.61
CA GLU A 145 22.65 17.92 -2.54
C GLU A 145 21.97 17.84 -3.92
N GLY A 146 21.66 16.62 -4.39
CA GLY A 146 20.93 16.40 -5.63
C GLY A 146 19.52 17.00 -5.59
N LEU A 147 18.76 16.74 -4.52
CA LEU A 147 17.40 17.26 -4.35
C LEU A 147 17.36 18.78 -4.24
N GLU A 148 18.35 19.39 -3.59
CA GLU A 148 18.47 20.86 -3.51
C GLU A 148 18.77 21.50 -4.87
N ASN A 149 19.47 20.79 -5.76
CA ASN A 149 19.90 21.31 -7.05
C ASN A 149 19.05 20.84 -8.25
N ILE A 150 18.10 19.91 -8.07
CA ILE A 150 17.17 19.50 -9.13
C ILE A 150 16.09 20.57 -9.32
N PRO A 151 16.03 21.24 -10.48
CA PRO A 151 14.94 22.16 -10.76
C PRO A 151 13.61 21.40 -10.77
N ASN A 152 12.59 21.95 -10.12
CA ASN A 152 11.27 21.33 -10.01
C ASN A 152 11.26 19.98 -9.26
N ALA A 153 12.22 19.73 -8.35
CA ALA A 153 12.24 18.52 -7.53
C ALA A 153 10.88 18.26 -6.84
N ILE A 154 10.28 19.28 -6.24
CA ILE A 154 8.97 19.18 -5.57
C ILE A 154 7.84 18.81 -6.55
N LEU A 155 7.85 19.35 -7.77
CA LEU A 155 6.86 19.01 -8.78
C LEU A 155 6.99 17.55 -9.21
N LEU A 156 8.22 17.09 -9.49
CA LEU A 156 8.51 15.70 -9.82
C LEU A 156 8.05 14.75 -8.71
N ILE A 157 8.35 15.08 -7.46
CA ILE A 157 7.87 14.34 -6.29
C ILE A 157 6.33 14.31 -6.29
N GLY A 158 5.68 15.46 -6.50
CA GLY A 158 4.22 15.54 -6.60
C GLY A 158 3.64 14.62 -7.67
N THR A 159 4.27 14.54 -8.85
CA THR A 159 3.83 13.66 -9.94
C THR A 159 3.95 12.18 -9.57
N TYR A 160 5.05 11.77 -8.95
CA TYR A 160 5.22 10.38 -8.51
C TYR A 160 4.30 10.01 -7.34
N LEU A 161 3.89 10.99 -6.53
CA LEU A 161 2.91 10.81 -5.46
C LEU A 161 1.45 10.93 -5.93
N GLY A 162 1.20 11.29 -7.20
CA GLY A 162 -0.14 11.50 -7.75
C GLY A 162 -0.83 12.78 -7.24
N LEU A 163 -0.06 13.77 -6.82
CA LEU A 163 -0.52 15.05 -6.24
C LEU A 163 -0.48 16.23 -7.23
N SER A 164 0.00 16.04 -8.46
CA SER A 164 0.14 17.08 -9.49
C SER A 164 -0.52 16.69 -10.80
#